data_AF-A0A6L6B7F0-F1
#
_entry.id   AF-A0A6L6B7F0-F1
#
_cell.length_a   1.000
_cell.length_b   1.000
_cell.length_c   1.000
_cell.angle_alpha   90.00
_cell.angle_beta   90.00
_cell.angle_gamma   90.00
#
_symmetry.space_group_name_H-M   'P 1'
#
loop_
_entity.id
_entity.type
_entity.pdbx_description
1 polymer ?
#
loop_
_entity_poly.entity_id
_entity_poly.type
_entity_poly.pdbx_seq_one_letter_code
_entity_poly.pdbx_strand_id
1 'polypeptide(L)'
;MDEIVELSAGIVRTSRTMNDGRTIRYYDTAGQTRTAVDNRPEEDQPGIGELRLDPLVNEWVAMAAHRQGRIFLPPKELCPLCPTTGELLTEIPENDFEVVVFDNRSPSLRPPSGDFALPDMVGSDTDEGVAAGKCEVICFTADHGGAFKSLS
;
A
#
# COMPACT_ATOMS: atom_id res chain seq x y z
N MET A 1 4.98 11.56 7.66
CA MET A 1 5.57 12.91 7.76
C MET A 1 5.31 13.60 6.45
N ASP A 2 4.67 14.76 6.51
CA ASP A 2 4.25 15.49 5.34
C ASP A 2 5.47 16.18 4.71
N GLU A 3 5.66 16.01 3.40
CA GLU A 3 6.88 16.40 2.70
C GLU A 3 6.57 16.69 1.23
N ILE A 4 7.20 17.72 0.65
CA ILE A 4 7.18 17.99 -0.79
C ILE A 4 8.61 17.91 -1.31
N VAL A 5 8.83 17.10 -2.33
CA VAL A 5 10.15 16.87 -2.94
C VAL A 5 10.08 16.98 -4.44
N GLU A 6 10.90 17.85 -5.01
CA GLU A 6 11.18 17.89 -6.45
C GLU A 6 12.06 16.67 -6.84
N LEU A 7 11.57 15.85 -7.75
CA LEU A 7 12.26 14.69 -8.31
C LEU A 7 12.82 15.03 -9.70
N SER A 8 13.51 14.06 -10.31
CA SER A 8 13.94 14.18 -11.70
C SER A 8 12.74 14.25 -12.66
N ALA A 9 13.00 14.71 -13.90
CA ALA A 9 12.01 14.80 -14.98
C ALA A 9 10.82 15.75 -14.70
N GLY A 10 10.98 16.72 -13.80
CA GLY A 10 9.93 17.71 -13.49
C GLY A 10 8.77 17.13 -12.68
N ILE A 11 9.00 16.02 -11.98
CA ILE A 11 7.99 15.38 -11.11
C ILE A 11 8.10 15.96 -9.71
N VAL A 12 6.96 16.35 -9.14
CA VAL A 12 6.83 16.72 -7.73
C VAL A 12 6.22 15.54 -6.98
N ARG A 13 6.90 15.10 -5.91
CA ARG A 13 6.33 14.14 -4.95
C ARG A 13 5.79 14.88 -3.74
N THR A 14 4.49 14.74 -3.47
CA THR A 14 3.87 15.22 -2.23
C THR A 14 3.48 14.05 -1.35
N SER A 15 4.16 13.89 -0.21
CA SER A 15 3.87 12.90 0.84
C SER A 15 2.91 13.50 1.87
N ARG A 16 1.86 12.75 2.23
CA ARG A 16 0.93 13.09 3.31
C ARG A 16 0.71 11.90 4.24
N THR A 17 0.38 12.19 5.49
CA THR A 17 0.05 11.19 6.50
C THR A 17 -1.46 10.91 6.47
N MET A 18 -1.83 9.64 6.41
CA MET A 18 -3.21 9.15 6.43
C MET A 18 -3.75 9.08 7.87
N ASN A 19 -5.07 8.97 8.04
CA ASN A 19 -5.68 9.03 9.38
C ASN A 19 -5.29 7.84 10.28
N ASP A 20 -4.92 6.70 9.68
CA ASP A 20 -4.42 5.50 10.39
C ASP A 20 -2.88 5.45 10.51
N GLY A 21 -2.20 6.57 10.25
CA GLY A 21 -0.75 6.70 10.34
C GLY A 21 0.04 6.16 9.14
N ARG A 22 -0.60 5.55 8.14
CA ARG A 22 0.04 5.18 6.86
C ARG A 22 0.46 6.43 6.08
N THR A 23 1.33 6.25 5.09
CA THR A 23 1.74 7.32 4.17
C THR A 23 1.10 7.17 2.81
N ILE A 24 0.62 8.28 2.24
CA ILE A 24 0.21 8.43 0.85
C ILE A 24 1.14 9.43 0.14
N ARG A 25 1.51 9.15 -1.11
CA ARG A 25 2.46 9.92 -1.91
C ARG A 25 1.87 10.16 -3.29
N TYR A 26 1.69 11.42 -3.65
CA TYR A 26 1.25 11.84 -4.98
C TYR A 26 2.48 12.18 -5.82
N TYR A 27 2.45 11.80 -7.09
CA TYR A 27 3.51 12.07 -8.07
C TYR A 27 2.87 12.79 -9.25
N ASP A 28 3.31 14.01 -9.46
CA ASP A 28 2.59 15.00 -10.26
C ASP A 28 3.55 15.76 -11.18
N THR A 29 3.14 16.03 -12.43
CA THR A 29 3.96 16.71 -13.45
C THR A 29 3.75 18.22 -13.52
N ALA A 30 2.64 18.75 -12.97
CA ALA A 30 2.24 20.15 -13.16
C ALA A 30 2.13 20.95 -11.85
N GLY A 31 2.71 20.45 -10.75
CA GLY A 31 2.73 21.17 -9.46
C GLY A 31 1.35 21.26 -8.80
N GLN A 32 0.49 20.27 -9.01
CA GLN A 32 -0.81 20.16 -8.36
C GLN A 32 -0.64 20.24 -6.83
N THR A 33 -1.52 20.98 -6.17
CA THR A 33 -1.53 21.09 -4.71
C THR A 33 -2.31 19.92 -4.11
N ARG A 34 -1.70 19.21 -3.14
CA ARG A 34 -2.28 18.03 -2.48
C ARG A 34 -2.57 18.29 -1.00
N THR A 35 -3.69 18.94 -0.72
CA THR A 35 -4.08 19.40 0.62
C THR A 35 -5.17 18.58 1.31
N ALA A 36 -5.85 17.68 0.59
CA ALA A 36 -6.95 16.90 1.14
C ALA A 36 -6.53 16.11 2.39
N VAL A 37 -7.46 16.00 3.34
CA VAL A 37 -7.29 15.26 4.59
C VAL A 37 -8.05 13.95 4.48
N ASP A 38 -7.42 12.85 4.91
CA ASP A 38 -8.10 11.57 5.03
C ASP A 38 -9.14 11.63 6.16
N ASN A 39 -10.42 11.66 5.79
CA ASN A 39 -11.54 11.75 6.74
C ASN A 39 -12.13 10.38 7.10
N ARG A 40 -11.53 9.28 6.61
CA ARG A 40 -12.01 7.93 6.96
C ARG A 40 -11.82 7.67 8.46
N PRO A 41 -12.64 6.81 9.07
CA PRO A 41 -12.39 6.37 10.44
C PRO A 41 -10.98 5.78 10.56
N GLU A 42 -10.34 6.02 11.71
CA GLU A 42 -9.10 5.36 12.06
C GLU A 42 -9.35 3.85 12.20
N GLU A 43 -8.45 3.05 11.63
CA GLU A 43 -8.51 1.59 11.70
C GLU A 43 -7.18 1.04 12.20
N ASP A 44 -7.24 0.01 13.04
CA ASP A 44 -6.05 -0.66 13.54
C ASP A 44 -5.29 -1.35 12.41
N GLN A 45 -3.98 -1.15 12.42
CA GLN A 45 -3.10 -1.82 11.48
C GLN A 45 -2.77 -3.25 11.96
N PRO A 46 -2.75 -4.26 11.07
CA PRO A 46 -2.44 -5.64 11.47
C PRO A 46 -0.98 -5.79 11.92
N GLY A 47 -0.70 -6.76 12.79
CA GLY A 47 0.67 -7.12 13.16
C GLY A 47 1.51 -7.66 12.00
N ILE A 48 2.82 -7.82 12.24
CA ILE A 48 3.70 -8.48 11.27
C ILE A 48 3.36 -9.96 11.13
N GLY A 49 3.39 -10.47 9.90
CA GLY A 49 3.15 -11.88 9.61
C GLY A 49 4.41 -12.73 9.77
N GLU A 50 4.27 -14.00 9.41
CA GLU A 50 5.32 -15.01 9.43
C GLU A 50 5.68 -15.43 8.00
N LEU A 51 6.91 -15.90 7.81
CA LEU A 51 7.36 -16.61 6.62
C LEU A 51 7.45 -18.09 6.95
N ARG A 52 6.91 -18.94 6.08
CA ARG A 52 7.03 -20.39 6.18
C ARG A 52 7.73 -20.94 4.97
N LEU A 53 8.70 -21.82 5.20
CA LEU A 53 9.41 -22.50 4.13
C LEU A 53 8.55 -23.64 3.57
N ASP A 54 8.40 -23.69 2.25
CA ASP A 54 8.00 -24.90 1.53
C ASP A 54 9.27 -25.69 1.16
N PRO A 55 9.55 -26.84 1.80
CA PRO A 55 10.76 -27.61 1.56
C PRO A 55 10.74 -28.41 0.24
N LEU A 56 9.58 -28.58 -0.40
CA LEU A 56 9.50 -29.31 -1.67
C LEU A 56 10.05 -28.50 -2.83
N VAL A 57 9.81 -27.18 -2.79
CA VAL A 57 10.30 -26.22 -3.80
C VAL A 57 11.41 -25.31 -3.28
N ASN A 58 11.71 -25.38 -1.98
CA ASN A 58 12.69 -24.54 -1.28
C ASN A 58 12.39 -23.04 -1.42
N GLU A 59 11.13 -22.66 -1.16
CA GLU A 59 10.65 -21.28 -1.27
C GLU A 59 10.04 -20.80 0.05
N TRP A 60 10.26 -19.52 0.37
CA TRP A 60 9.62 -18.87 1.52
C TRP A 60 8.28 -18.26 1.13
N VAL A 61 7.25 -18.62 1.87
CA VAL A 61 5.86 -18.18 1.65
C VAL A 61 5.46 -17.21 2.76
N ALA A 62 5.02 -16.01 2.38
CA ALA A 62 4.49 -15.04 3.33
C ALA A 62 3.06 -15.38 3.74
N MET A 63 2.86 -15.59 5.04
CA MET A 63 1.57 -15.91 5.64
C MET A 63 0.99 -14.65 6.29
N ALA A 64 -0.13 -14.17 5.73
CA ALA A 64 -0.79 -12.95 6.17
C ALA A 64 -2.29 -13.20 6.41
N ALA A 65 -2.61 -13.91 7.50
CA ALA A 65 -3.97 -14.37 7.80
C ALA A 65 -5.01 -13.24 7.90
N HIS A 66 -4.60 -12.05 8.35
CA HIS A 66 -5.45 -10.85 8.42
C HIS A 66 -6.03 -10.42 7.06
N ARG A 67 -5.43 -10.86 5.93
CA ARG A 67 -5.91 -10.53 4.58
C ARG A 67 -7.26 -11.17 4.23
N GLN A 68 -7.76 -12.12 5.02
CA GLN A 68 -9.11 -12.68 4.86
C GLN A 68 -10.21 -11.63 5.08
N GLY A 69 -9.94 -10.57 5.86
CA GLY A 69 -10.88 -9.47 6.08
C GLY A 69 -10.88 -8.40 4.98
N ARG A 70 -10.09 -8.58 3.92
CA ARG A 70 -9.96 -7.55 2.87
C ARG A 70 -11.26 -7.44 2.07
N ILE A 71 -11.62 -6.19 1.76
CA ILE A 71 -12.65 -5.90 0.75
C ILE A 71 -12.32 -6.65 -0.54
N PHE A 72 -13.19 -7.58 -0.93
CA PHE A 72 -13.03 -8.41 -2.11
C PHE A 72 -14.10 -8.05 -3.14
N LEU A 73 -13.65 -7.55 -4.30
CA LEU A 73 -14.49 -7.17 -5.43
C LEU A 73 -15.69 -6.29 -5.04
N PRO A 74 -15.45 -5.08 -4.50
CA PRO A 74 -16.53 -4.14 -4.25
C PRO A 74 -17.18 -3.73 -5.58
N PRO A 75 -18.45 -3.28 -5.56
CA PRO A 75 -19.03 -2.55 -6.68
C PRO A 75 -18.13 -1.39 -7.11
N LYS A 76 -18.21 -0.97 -8.38
CA LYS A 76 -17.32 0.07 -8.94
C LYS A 76 -17.44 1.38 -8.17
N GLU A 77 -18.66 1.70 -7.74
CA GLU A 77 -19.03 2.87 -6.97
C GLU A 77 -18.44 2.85 -5.55
N LEU A 78 -17.93 1.72 -5.09
CA LEU A 78 -17.28 1.54 -3.79
C LEU A 78 -15.81 1.15 -3.93
N CYS A 79 -15.20 1.45 -5.09
CA CYS A 79 -13.79 1.15 -5.33
C CYS A 79 -12.91 1.98 -4.37
N PRO A 80 -12.13 1.35 -3.47
CA PRO A 80 -11.30 2.07 -2.51
C PRO A 80 -10.09 2.76 -3.17
N LEU A 81 -9.82 2.46 -4.45
CA LEU A 81 -8.71 2.99 -5.24
C LEU A 81 -9.12 4.17 -6.15
N CYS A 82 -10.40 4.54 -6.14
CA CYS A 82 -10.86 5.75 -6.82
C CYS A 82 -10.64 6.97 -5.92
N PRO A 83 -10.55 8.18 -6.49
CA PRO A 83 -10.56 9.41 -5.71
C PRO A 83 -11.79 9.52 -4.82
N THR A 84 -11.66 10.18 -3.68
CA THR A 84 -12.78 10.48 -2.79
C THR A 84 -13.74 11.46 -3.47
N THR A 85 -15.05 11.19 -3.39
CA THR A 85 -16.09 12.06 -3.97
C THR A 85 -17.23 12.31 -2.99
N GLY A 86 -17.40 13.56 -2.55
CA GLY A 86 -18.44 13.92 -1.58
C GLY A 86 -18.32 13.12 -0.29
N GLU A 87 -19.36 12.35 0.04
CA GLU A 87 -19.40 11.50 1.25
C GLU A 87 -18.77 10.11 1.05
N LEU A 88 -18.41 9.74 -0.18
CA LEU A 88 -17.75 8.48 -0.48
C LEU A 88 -16.24 8.61 -0.25
N LEU A 89 -15.82 8.29 0.97
CA LEU A 89 -14.42 8.32 1.40
C LEU A 89 -13.66 7.05 0.96
N THR A 90 -12.48 7.23 0.36
CA THR A 90 -11.65 6.14 -0.19
C THR A 90 -10.20 6.20 0.35
N GLU A 91 -9.32 5.27 -0.07
CA GLU A 91 -7.89 5.32 0.30
C GLU A 91 -7.18 6.56 -0.27
N ILE A 92 -7.80 7.28 -1.20
CA ILE A 92 -7.21 8.45 -1.86
C ILE A 92 -8.10 9.66 -1.54
N PRO A 93 -7.73 10.48 -0.55
CA PRO A 93 -8.55 11.62 -0.11
C PRO A 93 -8.72 12.72 -1.15
N GLU A 94 -7.77 12.87 -2.06
CA GLU A 94 -7.85 13.83 -3.16
C GLU A 94 -8.96 13.44 -4.14
N ASN A 95 -9.52 14.45 -4.82
CA ASN A 95 -10.59 14.25 -5.81
C ASN A 95 -10.07 13.87 -7.22
N ASP A 96 -8.75 13.90 -7.42
CA ASP A 96 -8.06 13.51 -8.66
C ASP A 96 -6.57 13.21 -8.36
N PHE A 97 -5.88 12.50 -9.25
CA PHE A 97 -4.45 12.26 -9.20
C PHE A 97 -3.88 11.79 -10.55
N GLU A 98 -2.59 12.10 -10.80
CA GLU A 98 -1.84 11.49 -11.91
C GLU A 98 -1.38 10.08 -11.51
N VAL A 99 -0.46 9.99 -10.53
CA VAL A 99 -0.04 8.73 -9.91
C VAL A 99 -0.03 8.87 -8.40
N VAL A 100 -0.54 7.87 -7.69
CA VAL A 100 -0.52 7.84 -6.23
C VAL A 100 -0.03 6.50 -5.71
N VAL A 101 0.80 6.57 -4.67
CA VAL A 101 1.37 5.42 -3.98
C VAL A 101 1.04 5.53 -2.50
N PHE A 102 0.46 4.50 -1.91
CA PHE A 102 0.19 4.48 -0.47
C PHE A 102 0.50 3.13 0.15
N ASP A 103 0.82 3.15 1.45
CA ASP A 103 1.11 1.93 2.19
C ASP A 103 -0.16 1.03 2.21
N ASN A 104 0.00 -0.26 1.91
CA ASN A 104 -1.13 -1.17 1.75
C ASN A 104 -1.80 -1.44 3.11
N ARG A 105 -3.14 -1.29 3.18
CA ARG A 105 -3.93 -1.55 4.39
C ARG A 105 -3.94 -3.02 4.83
N SER A 106 -3.74 -3.96 3.89
CA SER A 106 -3.67 -5.40 4.16
C SER A 106 -2.35 -5.98 3.65
N PRO A 107 -1.22 -5.59 4.26
CA PRO A 107 0.11 -5.87 3.73
C PRO A 107 0.51 -7.33 3.99
N SER A 108 1.18 -7.97 3.02
CA SER A 108 1.78 -9.29 3.27
C SER A 108 3.10 -9.22 4.04
N LEU A 109 3.78 -8.06 3.98
CA LEU A 109 5.06 -7.80 4.62
C LEU A 109 4.99 -6.48 5.39
N ARG A 110 5.58 -6.43 6.58
CA ARG A 110 5.63 -5.21 7.40
C ARG A 110 7.05 -4.90 7.88
N PRO A 111 7.34 -3.64 8.26
CA PRO A 111 8.62 -3.31 8.85
C PRO A 111 8.87 -4.17 10.09
N PRO A 112 10.00 -4.90 10.16
CA PRO A 112 10.31 -5.76 11.29
C PRO A 112 10.72 -4.94 12.52
N SER A 113 10.62 -5.57 13.69
CA SER A 113 11.27 -5.12 14.92
C SER A 113 12.36 -6.12 15.30
N GLY A 114 13.62 -5.69 15.35
CA GLY A 114 14.74 -6.57 15.70
C GLY A 114 15.30 -7.36 14.52
N ASP A 115 15.89 -8.52 14.81
CA ASP A 115 16.46 -9.42 13.81
C ASP A 115 15.36 -10.15 13.04
N PHE A 116 15.52 -10.22 11.72
CA PHE A 116 14.60 -10.86 10.79
C PHE A 116 15.33 -11.75 9.78
N ALA A 117 16.60 -12.10 10.07
CA ALA A 117 17.34 -13.06 9.28
C ALA A 117 16.56 -14.38 9.15
N LEU A 118 16.58 -14.93 7.94
CA LEU A 118 16.00 -16.26 7.71
C LEU A 118 16.89 -17.32 8.40
N PRO A 119 16.31 -18.40 8.93
CA PRO A 119 17.06 -19.51 9.50
C PRO A 119 18.10 -20.09 8.53
N ASP A 120 19.29 -20.39 9.04
CA ASP A 120 20.39 -20.97 8.26
C ASP A 120 20.14 -22.44 7.86
N MET A 121 19.33 -23.16 8.65
CA MET A 121 19.04 -24.58 8.45
C MET A 121 17.63 -24.79 7.89
N VAL A 122 17.58 -25.39 6.71
CA VAL A 122 16.38 -25.63 5.90
C VAL A 122 16.03 -27.12 5.95
N GLY A 123 14.83 -27.48 6.41
CA GLY A 123 14.37 -28.86 6.65
C GLY A 123 12.92 -28.94 7.15
N SER A 124 12.49 -30.12 7.60
CA SER A 124 11.13 -30.34 8.12
C SER A 124 10.80 -29.54 9.38
N ASP A 125 11.83 -29.16 10.14
CA ASP A 125 11.73 -28.44 11.42
C ASP A 125 12.32 -27.02 11.32
N THR A 126 12.26 -26.41 10.13
CA THR A 126 12.70 -25.02 9.95
C THR A 126 11.81 -24.06 10.71
N ASP A 127 12.43 -23.20 11.53
CA ASP A 127 11.73 -22.15 12.26
C ASP A 127 11.01 -21.17 11.32
N GLU A 128 9.93 -20.57 11.81
CA GLU A 128 9.21 -19.53 11.07
C GLU A 128 10.09 -18.27 10.97
N GLY A 129 10.13 -17.68 9.77
CA GLY A 129 10.77 -16.39 9.55
C GLY A 129 9.82 -15.24 9.87
N VAL A 130 10.36 -14.02 9.95
CA VAL A 130 9.55 -12.80 10.08
C VAL A 130 9.21 -12.28 8.68
N ALA A 131 7.93 -11.95 8.42
CA ALA A 131 7.47 -11.38 7.14
C ALA A 131 7.88 -9.90 7.00
N ALA A 132 9.18 -9.65 7.04
CA ALA A 132 9.80 -8.35 7.01
C ALA A 132 9.73 -7.73 5.61
N GLY A 133 9.30 -6.47 5.53
CA GLY A 133 9.31 -5.70 4.29
C GLY A 133 8.32 -4.56 4.28
N LYS A 134 7.88 -4.19 3.09
CA LYS A 134 6.90 -3.13 2.88
C LYS A 134 5.98 -3.52 1.73
N CYS A 135 4.68 -3.27 1.89
CA CYS A 135 3.72 -3.41 0.80
C CYS A 135 3.08 -2.06 0.51
N GLU A 136 3.09 -1.66 -0.75
CA GLU A 136 2.46 -0.43 -1.23
C GLU A 136 1.48 -0.76 -2.36
N VAL A 137 0.52 0.12 -2.57
CA VAL A 137 -0.42 0.10 -3.70
C VAL A 137 -0.10 1.29 -4.57
N ILE A 138 -0.01 1.06 -5.88
CA ILE A 138 0.25 2.11 -6.89
C ILE A 138 -1.00 2.21 -7.77
N CYS A 139 -1.58 3.40 -7.85
CA CYS A 139 -2.66 3.72 -8.79
C CYS A 139 -2.11 4.66 -9.87
N PHE A 140 -2.22 4.26 -11.13
CA PHE A 140 -1.61 4.96 -12.27
C PHE A 140 -2.52 6.00 -12.93
N THR A 141 -3.78 6.08 -12.52
CA THR A 141 -4.75 7.06 -13.02
C THR A 141 -5.98 7.09 -12.11
N ALA A 142 -6.63 8.25 -12.02
CA ALA A 142 -7.94 8.40 -11.40
C ALA A 142 -9.09 7.77 -12.22
N ASP A 143 -8.88 7.48 -13.51
CA ASP A 143 -9.88 6.84 -14.37
C ASP A 143 -10.03 5.35 -14.05
N HIS A 144 -11.11 5.00 -13.34
CA HIS A 144 -11.47 3.63 -13.01
C HIS A 144 -11.60 2.71 -14.24
N GLY A 145 -12.10 3.23 -15.36
CA GLY A 145 -12.32 2.48 -16.59
C GLY A 145 -11.06 2.37 -17.47
N GLY A 146 -10.02 3.13 -17.12
CA GLY A 146 -8.78 3.21 -17.86
C GLY A 146 -7.94 1.95 -17.77
N ALA A 147 -6.94 1.87 -18.65
CA ALA A 147 -5.94 0.80 -18.62
C ALA A 147 -4.55 1.40 -18.82
N PHE A 148 -3.52 0.71 -18.32
CA PHE A 148 -2.14 1.19 -18.44
C PHE A 148 -1.73 1.49 -19.90
N LYS A 149 -2.24 0.69 -20.86
CA LYS A 149 -1.98 0.86 -22.30
C LYS A 149 -2.52 2.17 -22.91
N SER A 150 -3.45 2.85 -22.23
CA SER A 150 -4.05 4.09 -22.72
C SER A 150 -3.46 5.34 -22.09
N LEU A 151 -2.49 5.19 -21.19
CA LEU A 151 -1.77 6.32 -20.60
C LEU A 151 -0.80 6.91 -21.63
N SER A 152 -0.60 8.23 -21.57
CA SER A 152 0.24 9.02 -22.48
C SER A 152 1.61 9.35 -21.90
#